data_AF-A0A2N1G539-F1
#
_entry.id   AF-A0A2N1G539-F1
#
_cell.length_a   1.000
_cell.length_b   1.000
_cell.length_c   1.000
_cell.angle_alpha   90.00
_cell.angle_beta   90.00
_cell.angle_gamma   90.00
#
_symmetry.space_group_name_H-M   'P 1'
#
loop_
_entity.id
_entity.type
_entity.pdbx_description
1 polymer ?
#
loop_
_entity_poly.entity_id
_entity_poly.type
_entity_poly.pdbx_seq_one_letter_code
_entity_poly.pdbx_strand_id
1 'polypeptide(L)'
;MNRFLPFFFVLLFPTLLLAQDNSASLLRELDQTIENHQYYSNQKEHTIDSLKQLVKPAMNDLQKQEIYDQLYEEYRVYKSDSALVFARKSMQIAISLNDPKRNDQAALNLASIMGTLGMYKEATEILAKNPGNRSPELKGYYYVVNRVLYGYMYNYATSVYEKEKYAALTQNYRDSSLLYFPK
;
A
#
# COMPACT_ATOMS: atom_id res chain seq x y z
N MET A 1 48.26 38.28 -28.88
CA MET A 1 47.22 37.24 -29.05
C MET A 1 47.05 36.45 -27.76
N ASN A 2 46.04 36.84 -26.97
CA ASN A 2 45.21 36.05 -26.05
C ASN A 2 45.84 34.86 -25.30
N ARG A 3 46.95 35.05 -24.56
CA ARG A 3 47.47 34.02 -23.62
C ARG A 3 46.87 34.07 -22.21
N PHE A 4 46.09 35.10 -21.88
CA PHE A 4 45.41 35.26 -20.58
C PHE A 4 43.93 34.84 -20.58
N LEU A 5 43.37 34.53 -21.76
CA LEU A 5 41.99 34.06 -21.93
C LEU A 5 41.64 32.78 -21.12
N PRO A 6 42.52 31.76 -21.00
CA PRO A 6 42.18 30.56 -20.22
C PRO A 6 42.14 30.83 -18.71
N PHE A 7 42.89 31.82 -18.21
CA PHE A 7 42.88 32.20 -16.79
C PHE A 7 41.56 32.86 -16.39
N PHE A 8 40.96 33.64 -17.29
CA PHE A 8 39.64 34.25 -17.09
C PHE A 8 38.53 33.19 -17.05
N PHE A 9 38.66 32.11 -17.84
CA PHE A 9 37.71 30.99 -17.85
C PHE A 9 37.76 30.15 -16.57
N VAL A 10 38.95 29.97 -15.98
CA VAL A 10 39.12 29.26 -14.70
C VAL A 10 38.58 30.09 -13.52
N LEU A 11 38.70 31.41 -13.57
CA LEU A 11 38.20 32.29 -12.51
C LEU A 11 36.66 32.42 -12.48
N LEU A 12 35.99 32.18 -13.62
CA LEU A 12 34.52 32.19 -13.76
C LEU A 12 33.86 30.82 -13.53
N PHE A 13 34.64 29.75 -13.40
CA PHE A 13 34.10 28.41 -13.13
C PHE A 13 33.42 28.23 -11.76
N PRO A 14 33.87 28.85 -10.65
CA PRO A 14 33.22 28.64 -9.34
C PRO A 14 31.86 29.34 -9.20
N THR A 15 31.53 30.34 -10.04
CA THR A 15 30.21 30.99 -10.01
C THR A 15 29.09 30.12 -10.60
N LEU A 16 29.44 29.08 -11.36
CA LEU A 16 28.49 28.11 -11.92
C LEU A 16 28.18 26.94 -10.95
N LEU A 17 28.88 26.86 -9.80
CA LEU A 17 28.71 25.81 -8.78
C LEU A 17 27.84 26.24 -7.59
N LEU A 18 27.16 27.38 -7.68
CA LEU A 18 26.12 27.74 -6.71
C LEU A 18 24.91 26.83 -6.94
N ALA A 19 24.83 25.73 -6.19
CA ALA A 19 23.62 24.92 -6.10
C ALA A 19 22.46 25.82 -5.64
N GLN A 20 21.31 25.77 -6.32
CA GLN A 20 20.08 26.40 -5.82
C GLN A 20 19.70 25.73 -4.50
N ASP A 21 19.89 26.43 -3.38
CA ASP A 21 19.44 25.98 -2.07
C ASP A 21 17.92 26.23 -1.94
N ASN A 22 17.14 25.35 -2.57
CA ASN A 22 15.68 25.34 -2.47
C ASN A 22 15.19 24.63 -1.19
N SER A 23 16.08 24.15 -0.33
CA SER A 23 15.75 23.35 0.86
C SER A 23 14.84 24.13 1.81
N ALA A 24 15.12 25.42 2.02
CA ALA A 24 14.31 26.28 2.88
C ALA A 24 12.90 26.54 2.32
N SER A 25 12.73 26.54 0.99
CA SER A 25 11.41 26.64 0.35
C SER A 25 10.63 25.34 0.49
N LEU A 26 11.29 24.20 0.25
CA LEU A 26 10.69 22.88 0.38
C LEU A 26 10.27 22.57 1.81
N LEU A 27 11.08 22.95 2.80
CA LEU A 27 10.72 22.81 4.22
C LEU A 27 9.48 23.65 4.56
N ARG A 28 9.40 24.87 4.05
CA ARG A 28 8.21 25.73 4.26
C ARG A 28 6.96 25.14 3.62
N GLU A 29 7.08 24.60 2.41
CA GLU A 29 5.97 23.92 1.74
C GLU A 29 5.52 22.67 2.51
N LEU A 30 6.47 21.89 3.04
CA LEU A 30 6.18 20.75 3.90
C LEU A 30 5.43 21.19 5.16
N ASP A 31 5.92 22.21 5.87
CA ASP A 31 5.29 22.73 7.08
C ASP A 31 3.87 23.22 6.78
N GLN A 32 3.68 23.98 5.70
CA GLN A 32 2.36 24.43 5.25
C GLN A 32 1.44 23.26 4.89
N THR A 33 1.97 22.20 4.27
CA THR A 33 1.18 21.01 3.93
C THR A 33 0.72 20.27 5.19
N ILE A 34 1.60 20.18 6.20
CA ILE A 34 1.29 19.58 7.50
C ILE A 34 0.26 20.43 8.26
N GLU A 35 0.40 21.75 8.28
CA GLU A 35 -0.59 22.67 8.87
C GLU A 35 -1.97 22.47 8.23
N ASN A 36 -2.00 22.25 6.92
CA ASN A 36 -3.23 22.01 6.15
C ASN A 36 -3.74 20.55 6.19
N HIS A 37 -3.21 19.67 7.05
CA HIS A 37 -3.63 18.26 7.13
C HIS A 37 -5.16 18.09 7.22
N GLN A 38 -5.86 18.94 7.98
CA GLN A 38 -7.32 18.87 8.15
C GLN A 38 -8.07 19.06 6.84
N TYR A 39 -7.57 19.92 5.94
CA TYR A 39 -8.17 20.11 4.61
C TYR A 39 -8.12 18.81 3.79
N TYR A 40 -6.96 18.15 3.77
CA TYR A 40 -6.80 16.86 3.08
C TYR A 40 -7.62 15.75 3.73
N SER A 41 -7.70 15.70 5.07
CA SER A 41 -8.56 14.77 5.78
C SER A 41 -10.04 14.99 5.44
N ASN A 42 -10.50 16.24 5.36
CA ASN A 42 -11.87 16.54 4.97
C ASN A 42 -12.18 16.10 3.54
N GLN A 43 -11.25 16.30 2.60
CA GLN A 43 -11.41 15.79 1.24
C GLN A 43 -11.52 14.26 1.21
N LYS A 44 -10.67 13.56 1.99
CA LYS A 44 -10.71 12.10 2.09
C LYS A 44 -12.06 11.61 2.64
N GLU A 45 -12.54 12.21 3.73
CA GLU A 45 -13.85 11.87 4.31
C GLU A 45 -15.00 12.18 3.35
N HIS A 46 -14.94 13.28 2.61
CA HIS A 46 -15.96 13.59 1.60
C HIS A 46 -16.05 12.51 0.50
N THR A 47 -14.91 12.04 -0.01
CA THR A 47 -14.87 10.93 -0.99
C THR A 47 -15.47 9.66 -0.40
N ILE A 48 -15.08 9.33 0.83
CA ILE A 48 -15.58 8.15 1.56
C ILE A 48 -17.08 8.23 1.78
N ASP A 49 -17.60 9.37 2.22
CA ASP A 49 -19.02 9.56 2.48
C ASP A 49 -19.84 9.52 1.20
N SER A 50 -19.29 10.07 0.11
CA SER A 50 -19.88 9.94 -1.23
C SER A 50 -20.02 8.46 -1.62
N LEU A 51 -18.97 7.65 -1.44
CA LEU A 51 -19.00 6.21 -1.71
C LEU A 51 -20.02 5.47 -0.82
N LYS A 52 -20.07 5.77 0.48
CA LYS A 52 -21.07 5.16 1.38
C LYS A 52 -22.50 5.45 0.93
N GLN A 53 -22.77 6.66 0.46
CA GLN A 53 -24.10 7.05 -0.03
C GLN A 53 -24.52 6.29 -1.29
N LEU A 54 -23.58 5.78 -2.09
CA LEU A 54 -23.89 4.96 -3.26
C LEU A 54 -24.49 3.60 -2.87
N VAL A 55 -24.14 3.06 -1.70
CA VAL A 55 -24.66 1.76 -1.24
C VAL A 55 -26.15 1.87 -0.91
N LYS A 56 -27.02 1.34 -1.78
CA LYS A 56 -28.47 1.27 -1.56
C LYS A 56 -28.92 -0.15 -1.22
N PRO A 57 -29.99 -0.33 -0.40
CA PRO A 57 -30.49 -1.66 -0.04
C PRO A 57 -30.83 -2.54 -1.25
N ALA A 58 -31.45 -1.95 -2.29
CA ALA A 58 -31.91 -2.64 -3.50
C ALA A 58 -30.79 -2.98 -4.51
N MET A 59 -29.53 -2.58 -4.26
CA MET A 59 -28.43 -2.92 -5.16
C MET A 59 -28.14 -4.42 -5.14
N ASN A 60 -27.69 -4.94 -6.28
CA ASN A 60 -27.23 -6.31 -6.35
C ASN A 60 -25.88 -6.47 -5.63
N ASP A 61 -25.56 -7.71 -5.29
CA ASP A 61 -24.37 -8.06 -4.53
C ASP A 61 -23.08 -7.66 -5.26
N LEU A 62 -23.01 -7.84 -6.58
CA LEU A 62 -21.85 -7.47 -7.38
C LEU A 62 -21.50 -5.98 -7.24
N GLN A 63 -22.50 -5.11 -7.39
CA GLN A 63 -22.31 -3.66 -7.27
C GLN A 63 -21.98 -3.25 -5.83
N LYS A 64 -22.60 -3.91 -4.83
CA LYS A 64 -22.26 -3.68 -3.42
C LYS A 64 -20.81 -4.04 -3.13
N GLN A 65 -20.34 -5.18 -3.66
CA GLN A 65 -18.96 -5.63 -3.51
C GLN A 65 -17.98 -4.60 -4.08
N GLU A 66 -18.23 -4.11 -5.30
CA GLU A 66 -17.36 -3.12 -5.95
C GLU A 66 -17.23 -1.83 -5.13
N ILE A 67 -18.34 -1.35 -4.53
CA ILE A 67 -18.27 -0.19 -3.64
C ILE A 67 -17.54 -0.53 -2.33
N TYR A 68 -17.72 -1.73 -1.77
CA TYR A 68 -16.98 -2.14 -0.57
C TYR A 68 -15.49 -2.28 -0.82
N ASP A 69 -15.07 -2.75 -2.00
CA ASP A 69 -13.67 -2.78 -2.40
C ASP A 69 -13.11 -1.36 -2.54
N GLN A 70 -13.87 -0.42 -3.12
CA GLN A 70 -13.48 0.99 -3.17
C GLN A 70 -13.36 1.62 -1.77
N LEU A 71 -14.31 1.37 -0.88
CA LEU A 71 -14.26 1.85 0.50
C LEU A 71 -13.06 1.26 1.25
N TYR A 72 -12.76 -0.02 1.05
CA TYR A 72 -11.55 -0.64 1.58
C TYR A 72 -10.29 0.10 1.10
N GLU A 73 -10.16 0.37 -0.20
CA GLU A 73 -9.02 1.08 -0.77
C GLU A 73 -8.84 2.49 -0.20
N GLU A 74 -9.94 3.24 -0.04
CA GLU A 74 -9.92 4.57 0.57
C GLU A 74 -9.49 4.54 2.04
N TYR A 75 -9.89 3.50 2.79
CA TYR A 75 -9.61 3.39 4.22
C TYR A 75 -8.26 2.75 4.55
N ARG A 76 -7.69 1.88 3.71
CA ARG A 76 -6.60 0.96 4.11
C ARG A 76 -5.35 1.66 4.66
N VAL A 77 -5.03 2.85 4.15
CA VAL A 77 -3.89 3.68 4.59
C VAL A 77 -4.28 4.83 5.52
N TYR A 78 -5.58 5.01 5.78
CA TYR A 78 -6.13 6.16 6.51
C TYR A 78 -6.75 5.76 7.86
N LYS A 79 -7.64 4.76 7.88
CA LYS A 79 -8.28 4.21 9.09
C LYS A 79 -8.45 2.70 8.96
N SER A 80 -7.47 1.95 9.45
CA SER A 80 -7.37 0.50 9.24
C SER A 80 -8.55 -0.30 9.82
N ASP A 81 -9.11 0.12 10.96
CA ASP A 81 -10.30 -0.52 11.53
C ASP A 81 -11.51 -0.46 10.58
N SER A 82 -11.71 0.68 9.93
CA SER A 82 -12.77 0.86 8.94
C SER A 82 -12.50 0.04 7.69
N ALA A 83 -11.24 -0.03 7.23
CA ALA A 83 -10.85 -0.88 6.11
C ALA A 83 -11.17 -2.36 6.39
N LEU A 84 -10.92 -2.85 7.60
CA LEU A 84 -11.23 -4.23 7.99
C LEU A 84 -12.75 -4.52 7.89
N VAL A 85 -13.60 -3.57 8.28
CA VAL A 85 -15.06 -3.71 8.14
C VAL A 85 -15.46 -3.91 6.69
N PHE A 86 -14.96 -3.08 5.78
CA PHE A 86 -15.32 -3.17 4.36
C PHE A 86 -14.67 -4.35 3.64
N ALA A 87 -13.44 -4.74 4.00
CA ALA A 87 -12.82 -5.96 3.50
C ALA A 87 -13.63 -7.22 3.89
N ARG A 88 -14.14 -7.28 5.12
CA ARG A 88 -15.02 -8.38 5.55
C ARG A 88 -16.33 -8.41 4.78
N LYS A 89 -16.96 -7.25 4.56
CA LYS A 89 -18.20 -7.15 3.77
C LYS A 89 -17.97 -7.57 2.32
N SER A 90 -16.87 -7.15 1.70
CA SER A 90 -16.50 -7.58 0.35
C SER A 90 -16.28 -9.09 0.28
N MET A 91 -15.53 -9.68 1.24
CA MET A 91 -15.29 -11.12 1.29
C MET A 91 -16.59 -11.93 1.45
N GLN A 92 -17.52 -11.48 2.30
CA GLN A 92 -18.81 -12.16 2.47
C GLN A 92 -19.60 -12.21 1.16
N ILE A 93 -19.60 -11.13 0.39
CA ILE A 93 -20.25 -11.10 -0.92
C ILE A 93 -19.47 -11.92 -1.95
N ALA A 94 -18.13 -11.87 -1.95
CA ALA A 94 -17.32 -12.67 -2.86
C ALA A 94 -17.70 -14.16 -2.78
N ILE A 95 -17.86 -14.66 -1.55
CA ILE A 95 -18.26 -16.04 -1.26
C ILE A 95 -19.65 -16.33 -1.82
N SER A 96 -20.62 -15.41 -1.65
CA SER A 96 -21.99 -15.61 -2.15
C SER A 96 -22.09 -15.60 -3.67
N LEU A 97 -21.27 -14.79 -4.34
CA LEU A 97 -21.21 -14.70 -5.80
C LEU A 97 -20.56 -15.93 -6.45
N ASN A 98 -19.85 -16.75 -5.67
CA ASN A 98 -19.16 -17.96 -6.14
C ASN A 98 -18.21 -17.70 -7.33
N ASP A 99 -17.60 -16.50 -7.37
CA ASP A 99 -16.59 -16.12 -8.36
C ASP A 99 -15.18 -16.35 -7.77
N PRO A 100 -14.41 -17.33 -8.27
CA PRO A 100 -13.10 -17.65 -7.72
C PRO A 100 -12.08 -16.51 -7.80
N LYS A 101 -12.15 -15.64 -8.81
CA LYS A 101 -11.21 -14.52 -8.96
C LYS A 101 -11.52 -13.43 -7.94
N ARG A 102 -12.80 -13.12 -7.74
CA ARG A 102 -13.25 -12.16 -6.70
C ARG A 102 -12.99 -12.68 -5.29
N ASN A 103 -13.14 -13.98 -5.07
CA ASN A 103 -12.79 -14.64 -3.82
C ASN A 103 -11.31 -14.46 -3.48
N ASP A 104 -10.42 -14.76 -4.43
CA ASP A 104 -8.98 -14.55 -4.23
C ASP A 104 -8.68 -13.08 -3.93
N GLN A 105 -9.22 -12.13 -4.71
CA GLN A 105 -8.97 -10.69 -4.49
C GLN A 105 -9.44 -10.22 -3.10
N ALA A 106 -10.67 -10.58 -2.71
CA ALA A 106 -11.23 -10.17 -1.43
C ALA A 106 -10.48 -10.82 -0.25
N ALA A 107 -10.05 -12.08 -0.39
CA ALA A 107 -9.24 -12.77 0.60
C ALA A 107 -7.87 -12.11 0.78
N LEU A 108 -7.21 -11.71 -0.31
CA LEU A 108 -5.92 -11.01 -0.26
C LEU A 108 -6.04 -9.64 0.41
N ASN A 109 -7.10 -8.87 0.07
CA ASN A 109 -7.38 -7.59 0.72
C ASN A 109 -7.64 -7.76 2.22
N LEU A 110 -8.45 -8.75 2.60
CA LEU A 110 -8.74 -9.06 3.99
C LEU A 110 -7.49 -9.47 4.77
N ALA A 111 -6.65 -10.36 4.21
CA ALA A 111 -5.40 -10.76 4.84
C ALA A 111 -4.42 -9.58 5.00
N SER A 112 -4.34 -8.69 4.01
CA SER A 112 -3.47 -7.51 4.03
C SER A 112 -3.80 -6.57 5.20
N ILE A 113 -5.08 -6.22 5.37
CA ILE A 113 -5.48 -5.33 6.47
C ILE A 113 -5.43 -6.00 7.82
N MET A 114 -5.71 -7.30 7.89
CA MET A 114 -5.53 -8.09 9.11
C MET A 114 -4.06 -8.13 9.54
N GLY A 115 -3.13 -8.25 8.60
CA GLY A 115 -1.70 -8.10 8.86
C GLY A 115 -1.35 -6.72 9.40
N THR A 116 -1.89 -5.65 8.82
CA THR A 116 -1.68 -4.26 9.30
C THR A 116 -2.16 -4.09 10.74
N LEU A 117 -3.23 -4.77 11.13
CA LEU A 117 -3.83 -4.71 12.47
C LEU A 117 -3.23 -5.72 13.47
N GLY A 118 -2.17 -6.45 13.10
CA GLY A 118 -1.52 -7.42 13.98
C GLY A 118 -2.20 -8.79 14.08
N MET A 119 -3.23 -9.05 13.29
CA MET A 119 -3.97 -10.33 13.24
C MET A 119 -3.24 -11.37 12.38
N TYR A 120 -1.98 -11.67 12.74
CA TYR A 120 -1.07 -12.42 11.88
C TYR A 120 -1.51 -13.86 11.65
N LYS A 121 -1.97 -14.54 12.70
CA LYS A 121 -2.43 -15.93 12.62
C LYS A 121 -3.54 -16.06 11.59
N GLU A 122 -4.58 -15.25 11.73
CA GLU A 122 -5.74 -15.29 10.87
C GLU A 122 -5.40 -14.85 9.43
N ALA A 123 -4.53 -13.84 9.26
CA ALA A 123 -4.05 -13.44 7.94
C ALA A 123 -3.29 -14.58 7.23
N THR A 124 -2.39 -15.29 7.94
CA THR A 124 -1.67 -16.42 7.35
C THR A 124 -2.60 -17.58 6.98
N GLU A 125 -3.62 -17.87 7.79
CA GLU A 125 -4.62 -18.91 7.49
C GLU A 125 -5.44 -18.58 6.24
N ILE A 126 -5.78 -17.30 6.04
CA ILE A 126 -6.45 -16.83 4.82
C ILE A 126 -5.53 -17.01 3.61
N LEU A 127 -4.27 -16.57 3.69
CA LEU A 127 -3.31 -16.66 2.60
C LEU A 127 -3.02 -18.10 2.20
N ALA A 128 -2.89 -19.01 3.17
CA ALA A 128 -2.65 -20.44 2.90
C ALA A 128 -3.75 -21.08 2.04
N LYS A 129 -5.00 -20.62 2.18
CA LYS A 129 -6.15 -21.12 1.41
C LYS A 129 -6.34 -20.41 0.07
N ASN A 130 -5.79 -19.20 -0.08
CA ASN A 130 -6.02 -18.32 -1.23
C ASN A 130 -4.67 -17.90 -1.85
N PRO A 131 -4.01 -18.80 -2.61
CA PRO A 131 -2.67 -18.57 -3.14
C PRO A 131 -2.60 -17.56 -4.32
N GLY A 132 -3.72 -16.93 -4.68
CA GLY A 132 -3.81 -15.94 -5.77
C GLY A 132 -3.53 -16.52 -7.17
N ASN A 133 -3.78 -17.80 -7.39
CA ASN A 133 -3.38 -18.51 -8.61
C ASN A 133 -4.26 -18.18 -9.83
N ARG A 134 -5.30 -17.35 -9.68
CA ARG A 134 -6.29 -17.08 -10.74
C ARG A 134 -5.85 -16.05 -11.77
N SER A 135 -4.86 -15.23 -11.47
CA SER A 135 -4.22 -14.36 -12.45
C SER A 135 -2.81 -13.96 -12.01
N PRO A 136 -1.92 -13.53 -12.93
CA PRO A 136 -0.59 -13.03 -12.57
C PRO A 136 -0.63 -11.87 -11.58
N GLU A 137 -1.61 -10.97 -11.72
CA GLU A 137 -1.76 -9.80 -10.83
C GLU A 137 -2.09 -10.24 -9.40
N LEU A 138 -3.05 -11.16 -9.25
CA LEU A 138 -3.40 -11.75 -7.95
C LEU A 138 -2.23 -12.52 -7.35
N LYS A 139 -1.45 -13.19 -8.18
CA LYS A 139 -0.29 -13.94 -7.72
C LYS A 139 0.83 -13.02 -7.22
N GLY A 140 1.09 -11.94 -7.95
CA GLY A 140 1.99 -10.87 -7.51
C GLY A 140 1.52 -10.25 -6.21
N TYR A 141 0.22 -9.93 -6.09
CA TYR A 141 -0.35 -9.36 -4.88
C TYR A 141 -0.25 -10.31 -3.68
N TYR A 142 -0.53 -11.61 -3.87
CA TYR A 142 -0.33 -12.65 -2.85
C TYR A 142 1.09 -12.63 -2.29
N TYR A 143 2.10 -12.54 -3.15
CA TYR A 143 3.49 -12.47 -2.72
C TYR A 143 3.81 -11.17 -1.97
N VAL A 144 3.27 -10.03 -2.41
CA VAL A 144 3.41 -8.76 -1.68
C VAL A 144 2.79 -8.83 -0.29
N VAL A 145 1.58 -9.36 -0.17
CA VAL A 145 0.90 -9.46 1.14
C VAL A 145 1.68 -10.38 2.08
N ASN A 146 2.14 -11.54 1.61
CA ASN A 146 2.99 -12.42 2.42
C ASN A 146 4.31 -11.76 2.84
N ARG A 147 5.00 -11.08 1.90
CA ARG A 147 6.23 -10.34 2.20
C ARG A 147 6.00 -9.34 3.34
N VAL A 148 4.96 -8.52 3.24
CA VAL A 148 4.64 -7.49 4.24
C VAL A 148 4.27 -8.15 5.57
N LEU A 149 3.45 -9.19 5.55
CA LEU A 149 2.99 -9.90 6.74
C LEU A 149 4.15 -10.51 7.53
N TYR A 150 5.04 -11.25 6.87
CA TYR A 150 6.22 -11.80 7.54
C TYR A 150 7.21 -10.72 7.98
N GLY A 151 7.27 -9.59 7.28
CA GLY A 151 8.02 -8.41 7.73
C GLY A 151 7.48 -7.84 9.06
N TYR A 152 6.15 -7.80 9.23
CA TYR A 152 5.56 -7.44 10.52
C TYR A 152 5.90 -8.46 11.60
N MET A 153 5.72 -9.75 11.32
CA MET A 153 6.04 -10.82 12.28
C MET A 153 7.52 -10.80 12.69
N TYR A 154 8.43 -10.48 11.78
CA TYR A 154 9.85 -10.25 12.08
C TYR A 154 10.05 -9.10 13.08
N ASN A 155 9.41 -7.95 12.84
CA ASN A 155 9.56 -6.76 13.69
C ASN A 155 9.05 -7.00 15.12
N TYR A 156 8.01 -7.81 15.28
CA TYR A 156 7.38 -8.07 16.57
C TYR A 156 7.83 -9.36 17.25
N ALA A 157 8.59 -10.24 16.58
CA ALA A 157 9.15 -11.43 17.20
C ALA A 157 10.22 -11.04 18.23
N THR A 158 10.27 -11.75 19.36
CA THR A 158 11.29 -11.52 20.41
C THR A 158 12.48 -12.47 20.26
N SER A 159 12.23 -13.73 19.88
CA SER A 159 13.26 -14.75 19.77
C SER A 159 14.01 -14.65 18.43
N VAL A 160 15.31 -14.90 18.48
CA VAL A 160 16.21 -14.92 17.32
C VAL A 160 15.74 -15.95 16.28
N TYR A 161 15.30 -17.12 16.74
CA TYR A 161 14.86 -18.21 15.87
C TYR A 161 13.67 -17.80 14.98
N GLU A 162 12.62 -17.23 15.58
CA GLU A 162 11.45 -16.73 14.86
C GLU A 162 11.81 -15.56 13.94
N LYS A 163 12.67 -14.64 14.39
CA LYS A 163 13.15 -13.54 13.55
C LYS A 163 13.85 -14.04 12.30
N GLU A 164 14.81 -14.95 12.41
CA GLU A 164 15.54 -15.50 11.26
C GLU A 164 14.58 -16.22 10.30
N LYS A 165 13.63 -16.99 10.83
CA LYS A 165 12.58 -17.63 10.04
C LYS A 165 11.75 -16.62 9.26
N TYR A 166 11.24 -15.57 9.90
CA TYR A 166 10.40 -14.56 9.24
C TYR A 166 11.19 -13.69 8.26
N ALA A 167 12.46 -13.40 8.54
CA ALA A 167 13.35 -12.72 7.62
C ALA A 167 13.54 -13.52 6.32
N ALA A 168 13.82 -14.82 6.42
CA ALA A 168 13.95 -15.71 5.26
C ALA A 168 12.66 -15.78 4.43
N LEU A 169 11.50 -15.90 5.09
CA LEU A 169 10.20 -15.87 4.40
C LEU A 169 9.97 -14.54 3.69
N THR A 170 10.22 -13.41 4.36
CA THR A 170 10.09 -12.07 3.78
C THR A 170 10.93 -11.92 2.52
N GLN A 171 12.19 -12.39 2.54
CA GLN A 171 13.08 -12.38 1.39
C GLN A 171 12.55 -13.25 0.25
N ASN A 172 12.16 -14.50 0.53
CA ASN A 172 11.65 -15.42 -0.50
C ASN A 172 10.40 -14.86 -1.20
N TYR A 173 9.49 -14.25 -0.44
CA TYR A 173 8.29 -13.62 -1.00
C TYR A 173 8.60 -12.34 -1.76
N ARG A 174 9.59 -11.55 -1.33
CA ARG A 174 10.09 -10.41 -2.10
C ARG A 174 10.62 -10.86 -3.46
N ASP A 175 11.50 -11.85 -3.48
CA ASP A 175 12.11 -12.35 -4.71
C ASP A 175 11.05 -12.92 -5.66
N SER A 176 10.07 -13.66 -5.11
CA SER A 176 8.93 -14.18 -5.87
C SER A 176 8.06 -13.04 -6.46
N SER A 177 7.85 -11.96 -5.70
CA SER A 177 7.03 -10.83 -6.14
C SER A 177 7.65 -10.08 -7.32
N LEU A 178 8.98 -10.00 -7.41
CA LEU A 178 9.69 -9.30 -8.48
C LEU A 178 9.42 -9.89 -9.88
N LEU A 179 9.00 -11.14 -9.96
CA LEU A 179 8.64 -11.79 -11.24
C LEU A 179 7.32 -11.26 -11.83
N TYR A 180 6.53 -10.51 -11.05
CA TYR A 180 5.18 -10.07 -11.41
C TYR A 180 5.05 -8.53 -11.54
N PHE A 181 6.13 -7.78 -11.31
CA PHE A 181 6.16 -6.33 -11.52
C PHE A 181 6.94 -5.98 -12.80
N PRO A 182 6.50 -4.96 -13.56
CA PRO A 182 7.23 -4.52 -14.75
C PRO A 182 8.64 -4.04 -14.37
N LYS A 183 9.60 -4.34 -15.26
CA LYS A 183 11.00 -3.90 -15.14
C LYS A 183 11.16 -2.41 -15.45
#